data_AF-A0AAJ0W0M2-F1
#
_entry.id   AF-A0AAJ0W0M2-F1
#
_cell.length_a   1.000
_cell.length_b   1.000
_cell.length_c   1.000
_cell.angle_alpha   90.00
_cell.angle_beta   90.00
_cell.angle_gamma   90.00
#
_symmetry.space_group_name_H-M   'P 1'
#
loop_
_entity.id
_entity.type
_entity.pdbx_description
1 polymer ?
#
loop_
_entity_poly.entity_id
_entity_poly.type
_entity_poly.pdbx_seq_one_letter_code
_entity_poly.pdbx_strand_id
1 'polypeptide(L)'
;MTDIGNSITQSVAFLARVYRESINLSNLLKQEISAALLDAELGRMYKSAGPWVETYQEDPSGCMYYSFGGSLPLARRPKHKPGSHLFFQISLAGDGIAASGCSEPLLHIGLWDDPISFPQGYYMGFPLSGEAPVLEDGILMRWPGVSPQGLWLYSQRLSAINTTDDIRRKVVEPIRSLLLGETAAVALTESLAGIASYTALGEPECGFAISFIEPGHRSA
;
A
#
# COMPACT_ATOMS: atom_id res chain seq x y z
N MET A 1 -24.94 26.40 22.99
CA MET A 1 -24.51 26.72 21.61
C MET A 1 -22.99 26.91 21.47
N THR A 2 -22.23 27.10 22.55
CA THR A 2 -20.75 27.16 22.58
C THR A 2 -20.04 25.85 22.24
N ASP A 3 -20.75 24.72 22.28
CA ASP A 3 -20.20 23.37 22.14
C ASP A 3 -19.93 22.97 20.68
N ILE A 4 -20.79 23.39 19.75
CA ILE A 4 -20.65 23.08 18.32
C ILE A 4 -19.41 23.75 17.74
N GLY A 5 -19.16 25.01 18.09
CA GLY A 5 -17.96 25.74 17.63
C GLY A 5 -16.67 25.05 18.07
N ASN A 6 -16.60 24.62 19.33
CA ASN A 6 -15.46 23.87 19.86
C ASN A 6 -15.26 22.53 19.15
N SER A 7 -16.35 21.79 18.90
CA SER A 7 -16.30 20.51 18.19
C SER A 7 -15.80 20.66 16.74
N ILE A 8 -16.22 21.72 16.03
CA ILE A 8 -15.72 22.03 14.69
C ILE A 8 -14.22 22.31 14.73
N THR A 9 -13.76 23.18 15.63
CA THR A 9 -12.33 23.49 15.76
C THR A 9 -11.49 22.27 16.12
N GLN A 10 -11.98 21.41 17.04
CA GLN A 10 -11.30 20.17 17.41
C GLN A 10 -11.20 19.19 16.24
N SER A 11 -12.26 19.06 15.45
CA SER A 11 -12.28 18.20 14.25
C SER A 11 -11.28 18.68 13.20
N VAL A 12 -11.25 19.98 12.91
CA VAL A 12 -10.28 20.56 11.96
C VAL A 12 -8.84 20.37 12.45
N ALA A 13 -8.57 20.61 13.74
CA ALA A 13 -7.25 20.40 14.32
C ALA A 13 -6.84 18.92 14.31
N PHE A 14 -7.78 18.00 14.52
CA PHE A 14 -7.53 16.57 14.41
C PHE A 14 -7.14 16.18 12.98
N LEU A 15 -7.93 16.59 11.98
CA LEU A 15 -7.66 16.30 10.57
C LEU A 15 -6.31 16.86 10.12
N ALA A 16 -5.98 18.09 10.51
CA ALA A 16 -4.68 18.70 10.21
C ALA A 16 -3.52 17.88 10.79
N ARG A 17 -3.68 17.30 11.99
CA ARG A 17 -2.68 16.39 12.57
C ARG A 17 -2.58 15.10 11.76
N VAL A 18 -3.71 14.47 11.43
CA VAL A 18 -3.73 13.24 10.61
C VAL A 18 -2.97 13.45 9.30
N TYR A 19 -3.22 14.54 8.58
CA TYR A 19 -2.50 14.81 7.33
C TYR A 19 -1.01 15.01 7.51
N ARG A 20 -0.60 15.75 8.55
CA ARG A 20 0.82 15.94 8.83
C ARG A 20 1.50 14.60 9.14
N GLU A 21 0.87 13.73 9.94
CA GLU A 21 1.41 12.41 10.23
C GLU A 21 1.46 11.52 8.98
N SER A 22 0.44 11.57 8.11
CA SER A 22 0.46 10.84 6.83
C SER A 22 1.58 11.31 5.89
N ILE A 23 1.83 12.62 5.82
CA ILE A 23 2.95 13.18 5.04
C ILE A 23 4.29 12.76 5.63
N ASN A 24 4.44 12.80 6.96
CA ASN A 24 5.65 12.34 7.64
C ASN A 24 5.90 10.86 7.37
N LEU A 25 4.87 10.02 7.48
CA LEU A 25 4.94 8.60 7.18
C LEU A 25 5.31 8.35 5.71
N SER A 26 4.68 9.06 4.75
CA SER A 26 5.04 9.00 3.33
C SER A 26 6.53 9.31 3.11
N ASN A 27 7.06 10.36 3.76
CA ASN A 27 8.48 10.70 3.67
C ASN A 27 9.39 9.61 4.25
N LEU A 28 9.02 9.02 5.38
CA LEU A 28 9.77 7.91 5.98
C LEU A 28 9.72 6.65 5.12
N LEU A 29 8.57 6.30 4.56
CA LEU A 29 8.40 5.19 3.63
C LEU A 29 9.32 5.37 2.41
N LYS A 30 9.28 6.55 1.78
CA LYS A 30 10.15 6.88 0.64
C LYS A 30 11.63 6.72 1.01
N GLN A 31 12.04 7.20 2.17
CA GLN A 31 13.42 7.10 2.64
C GLN A 31 13.85 5.64 2.87
N GLU A 32 13.10 4.88 3.68
CA GLU A 32 13.48 3.51 4.06
C GLU A 32 13.42 2.56 2.85
N ILE A 33 12.41 2.69 1.99
CA ILE A 33 12.32 1.91 0.74
C ILE A 33 13.50 2.25 -0.20
N SER A 34 13.82 3.54 -0.37
CA SER A 34 14.95 3.93 -1.24
C SER A 34 16.28 3.41 -0.70
N ALA A 35 16.46 3.43 0.62
CA ALA A 35 17.66 2.91 1.29
C ALA A 35 17.78 1.38 1.09
N ALA A 36 16.67 0.64 1.11
CA ALA A 36 16.67 -0.80 0.89
C ALA A 36 17.19 -1.20 -0.50
N LEU A 37 16.98 -0.36 -1.53
CA LEU A 37 17.54 -0.61 -2.87
C LEU A 37 19.07 -0.45 -2.93
N LEU A 38 19.70 0.11 -1.89
CA LEU A 38 21.15 0.18 -1.77
C LEU A 38 21.74 -1.10 -1.15
N ASP A 39 20.91 -2.01 -0.64
CA ASP A 39 21.32 -3.33 -0.16
C ASP A 39 22.07 -4.11 -1.25
N ALA A 40 23.07 -4.88 -0.87
CA ALA A 40 23.95 -5.56 -1.82
C ALA A 40 23.20 -6.62 -2.65
N GLU A 41 22.19 -7.27 -2.08
CA GLU A 41 21.42 -8.29 -2.79
C GLU A 41 20.42 -7.64 -3.75
N LEU A 42 19.59 -6.74 -3.23
CA LEU A 42 18.55 -6.08 -4.02
C LEU A 42 19.13 -5.13 -5.07
N GLY A 43 20.17 -4.38 -4.71
CA GLY A 43 20.85 -3.39 -5.56
C GLY A 43 21.62 -4.01 -6.74
N ARG A 44 21.94 -5.31 -6.69
CA ARG A 44 22.49 -6.06 -7.84
C ARG A 44 21.45 -6.37 -8.91
N MET A 45 20.17 -6.42 -8.54
CA MET A 45 19.09 -6.74 -9.45
C MET A 45 18.28 -5.53 -9.87
N TYR A 46 18.05 -4.59 -8.94
CA TYR A 46 17.22 -3.43 -9.16
C TYR A 46 17.99 -2.15 -8.87
N LYS A 47 17.56 -1.06 -9.49
CA LYS A 47 17.95 0.29 -9.14
C LYS A 47 16.75 1.21 -9.33
N SER A 48 16.72 2.30 -8.58
CA SER A 48 15.86 3.42 -8.93
C SER A 48 16.23 3.93 -10.35
N ALA A 49 15.20 4.19 -11.14
CA ALA A 49 15.29 4.72 -12.49
C ALA A 49 14.80 6.17 -12.58
N GLY A 50 14.61 6.85 -11.45
CA GLY A 50 14.08 8.20 -11.37
C GLY A 50 13.63 8.59 -9.96
N PRO A 51 13.18 9.84 -9.78
CA PRO A 51 12.63 10.31 -8.50
C PRO A 51 11.29 9.62 -8.20
N TRP A 52 10.84 9.74 -6.95
CA TRP A 52 9.48 9.39 -6.57
C TRP A 52 8.47 10.27 -7.30
N VAL A 53 7.39 9.65 -7.78
CA VAL A 53 6.20 10.30 -8.34
C VAL A 53 5.12 10.27 -7.27
N GLU A 54 4.56 11.42 -6.92
CA GLU A 54 3.54 11.54 -5.88
C GLU A 54 2.19 11.95 -6.48
N THR A 55 1.11 11.46 -5.89
CA THR A 55 -0.25 11.81 -6.29
C THR A 55 -1.18 11.82 -5.07
N TYR A 56 -2.29 12.53 -5.17
CA TYR A 56 -3.24 12.75 -4.09
C TYR A 56 -4.67 12.57 -4.62
N GLN A 57 -5.53 11.98 -3.80
CA GLN A 57 -6.95 11.88 -4.07
C GLN A 57 -7.68 12.80 -3.08
N GLU A 58 -8.32 13.83 -3.61
CA GLU A 58 -9.16 14.72 -2.82
C GLU A 58 -10.53 14.09 -2.58
N ASP A 59 -11.17 14.49 -1.49
CA ASP A 59 -12.58 14.23 -1.27
C ASP A 59 -13.43 15.00 -2.32
N PRO A 60 -14.71 14.63 -2.52
CA PRO A 60 -15.57 15.29 -3.50
C PRO A 60 -15.72 16.82 -3.32
N SER A 61 -15.49 17.35 -2.12
CA SER A 61 -15.52 18.80 -1.86
C SER A 61 -14.19 19.52 -2.14
N GLY A 62 -13.10 18.79 -2.37
CA GLY A 62 -11.77 19.36 -2.61
C GLY A 62 -11.13 19.99 -1.36
N CYS A 63 -11.65 19.70 -0.17
CA CYS A 63 -11.20 20.30 1.09
C CYS A 63 -10.29 19.36 1.89
N MET A 64 -10.25 18.09 1.53
CA MET A 64 -9.66 16.99 2.27
C MET A 64 -9.01 15.99 1.32
N TYR A 65 -8.04 15.23 1.80
CA TYR A 65 -7.42 14.13 1.04
C TYR A 65 -7.91 12.79 1.58
N TYR A 66 -8.48 11.96 0.71
CA TYR A 66 -8.83 10.57 1.02
C TYR A 66 -7.62 9.65 0.91
N SER A 67 -6.74 9.89 -0.06
CA SER A 67 -5.58 9.03 -0.29
C SER A 67 -4.34 9.80 -0.71
N PHE A 68 -3.18 9.23 -0.36
CA PHE A 68 -1.84 9.70 -0.73
C PHE A 68 -1.12 8.56 -1.42
N GLY A 69 -0.50 8.81 -2.57
CA GLY A 69 0.21 7.79 -3.34
C GLY A 69 1.64 8.21 -3.65
N GLY A 70 2.56 7.24 -3.66
CA GLY A 70 3.93 7.42 -4.09
C GLY A 70 4.40 6.24 -4.93
N SER A 71 5.10 6.50 -6.03
CA SER A 71 5.69 5.47 -6.90
C SER A 71 7.16 5.73 -7.18
N LEU A 72 7.99 4.71 -7.00
CA LEU A 72 9.40 4.70 -7.33
C LEU A 72 9.62 3.88 -8.61
N PRO A 73 10.05 4.52 -9.71
CA PRO A 73 10.38 3.78 -10.93
C PRO A 73 11.58 2.86 -10.69
N LEU A 74 11.41 1.58 -11.01
CA LEU A 74 12.45 0.54 -10.88
C LEU A 74 12.92 0.08 -12.26
N ALA A 75 14.25 0.04 -12.44
CA ALA A 75 14.88 -0.63 -13.56
C ALA A 75 15.61 -1.89 -13.09
N ARG A 76 15.32 -3.01 -13.75
CA ARG A 76 16.04 -4.27 -13.54
C ARG A 76 17.39 -4.21 -14.27
N ARG A 77 18.49 -4.48 -13.56
CA ARG A 77 19.84 -4.50 -14.14
C ARG A 77 19.99 -5.64 -15.16
N PRO A 78 20.77 -5.42 -16.24
CA PRO A 78 21.53 -4.21 -16.56
C PRO A 78 20.73 -3.11 -17.26
N LYS A 79 19.41 -3.28 -17.45
CA LYS A 79 18.58 -2.31 -18.18
C LYS A 79 18.53 -0.97 -17.45
N HIS A 80 18.33 0.10 -18.23
CA HIS A 80 18.26 1.48 -17.74
C HIS A 80 16.86 2.07 -17.73
N LYS A 81 15.94 1.55 -18.56
CA LYS A 81 14.56 2.02 -18.60
C LYS A 81 13.77 1.39 -17.45
N PRO A 82 12.88 2.15 -16.78
CA PRO A 82 11.96 1.56 -15.82
C PRO A 82 11.08 0.54 -16.52
N GLY A 83 10.89 -0.61 -15.87
CA GLY A 83 9.99 -1.66 -16.35
C GLY A 83 8.86 -1.97 -15.36
N SER A 84 8.85 -1.29 -14.22
CA SER A 84 7.89 -1.45 -13.13
C SER A 84 8.04 -0.29 -12.14
N HIS A 85 7.03 -0.06 -11.33
CA HIS A 85 6.96 0.99 -10.31
C HIS A 85 6.57 0.35 -8.98
N LEU A 86 7.48 0.43 -8.02
CA LEU A 86 7.16 0.08 -6.65
C LEU A 86 6.37 1.24 -6.05
N PHE A 87 5.20 0.97 -5.50
CA PHE A 87 4.34 2.03 -4.99
C PHE A 87 3.88 1.75 -3.56
N PHE A 88 3.47 2.84 -2.92
CA PHE A 88 2.63 2.80 -1.74
C PHE A 88 1.42 3.71 -1.92
N GLN A 89 0.34 3.38 -1.23
CA GLN A 89 -0.87 4.18 -1.15
C GLN A 89 -1.38 4.18 0.30
N ILE A 90 -1.45 5.35 0.93
CA ILE A 90 -2.11 5.54 2.22
C ILE A 90 -3.55 5.95 1.93
N SER A 91 -4.52 5.11 2.30
CA SER A 91 -5.95 5.39 2.15
C SER A 91 -6.61 5.58 3.50
N LEU A 92 -7.15 6.77 3.71
CA LEU A 92 -7.83 7.19 4.94
C LEU A 92 -9.34 7.05 4.85
N ALA A 93 -9.89 7.16 3.64
CA ALA A 93 -11.32 7.10 3.34
C ALA A 93 -11.54 6.77 1.85
N GLY A 94 -12.80 6.66 1.44
CA GLY A 94 -13.17 6.43 0.04
C GLY A 94 -13.03 4.97 -0.40
N ASP A 95 -12.87 4.78 -1.70
CA ASP A 95 -12.78 3.47 -2.34
C ASP A 95 -11.54 2.66 -1.91
N GLY A 96 -10.42 3.31 -1.59
CA GLY A 96 -9.22 2.64 -1.08
C GLY A 96 -9.44 1.78 0.18
N ILE A 97 -10.48 2.07 0.96
CA ILE A 97 -10.86 1.27 2.15
C ILE A 97 -12.26 0.65 2.05
N ALA A 98 -12.93 0.72 0.90
CA ALA A 98 -14.33 0.33 0.76
C ALA A 98 -14.58 -1.18 0.63
N ALA A 99 -13.55 -2.02 0.85
CA ALA A 99 -13.73 -3.47 0.93
C ALA A 99 -14.71 -3.81 2.06
N SER A 100 -15.51 -4.86 1.86
CA SER A 100 -16.46 -5.29 2.89
C SER A 100 -15.73 -5.69 4.17
N GLY A 101 -16.21 -5.23 5.32
CA GLY A 101 -15.56 -5.49 6.61
C GLY A 101 -14.37 -4.58 6.93
N CYS A 102 -13.95 -3.70 6.00
CA CYS A 102 -12.92 -2.71 6.26
C CYS A 102 -13.54 -1.39 6.74
N SER A 103 -13.17 -0.96 7.95
CA SER A 103 -13.57 0.33 8.52
C SER A 103 -12.36 1.15 9.00
N GLU A 104 -11.15 0.72 8.63
CA GLU A 104 -9.90 1.29 9.11
C GLU A 104 -9.02 1.78 7.95
N PRO A 105 -8.19 2.81 8.15
CA PRO A 105 -7.22 3.24 7.16
C PRO A 105 -6.22 2.14 6.79
N LEU A 106 -5.84 2.09 5.52
CA LEU A 106 -4.94 1.10 4.96
C LEU A 106 -3.67 1.76 4.38
N LEU A 107 -2.57 1.03 4.46
CA LEU A 107 -1.39 1.21 3.63
C LEU A 107 -1.33 0.08 2.62
N HIS A 108 -1.53 0.38 1.35
CA HIS A 108 -1.30 -0.56 0.25
C HIS A 108 0.15 -0.44 -0.21
N ILE A 109 0.80 -1.56 -0.45
CA ILE A 109 2.15 -1.65 -1.00
C ILE A 109 2.10 -2.60 -2.19
N GLY A 110 2.70 -2.23 -3.31
CA GLY A 110 2.69 -3.09 -4.48
C GLY A 110 3.70 -2.73 -5.55
N LEU A 111 3.64 -3.50 -6.63
CA LEU A 111 4.42 -3.32 -7.85
C LEU A 111 3.46 -3.26 -9.04
N TRP A 112 3.50 -2.15 -9.77
CA TRP A 112 2.73 -1.94 -11.01
C TRP A 112 3.64 -1.76 -12.22
N ASP A 113 3.09 -1.89 -13.42
CA ASP A 113 3.83 -1.56 -14.65
C ASP A 113 3.98 -0.03 -14.81
N ASP A 114 2.95 0.73 -14.41
CA ASP A 114 2.87 2.19 -14.46
C ASP A 114 2.87 2.82 -13.05
N PRO A 115 3.24 4.11 -12.91
CA PRO A 115 3.17 4.79 -11.63
C PRO A 115 1.72 4.96 -11.15
N ILE A 116 1.54 4.95 -9.83
CA ILE A 116 0.27 5.24 -9.18
C ILE A 116 -0.30 6.57 -9.65
N SER A 117 -1.59 6.57 -9.97
CA SER A 117 -2.31 7.76 -10.38
C SER A 117 -3.80 7.67 -10.07
N PHE A 118 -4.27 8.52 -9.15
CA PHE A 118 -5.70 8.67 -8.90
C PHE A 118 -6.47 9.25 -10.10
N PRO A 119 -5.98 10.31 -10.79
CA PRO A 119 -6.70 10.88 -11.93
C PRO A 119 -6.78 9.94 -13.14
N GLN A 120 -5.81 9.01 -13.30
CA GLN A 120 -5.84 8.02 -14.38
C GLN A 120 -6.46 6.67 -13.97
N GLY A 121 -6.89 6.51 -12.72
CA GLY A 121 -7.49 5.24 -12.26
C GLY A 121 -6.50 4.12 -11.95
N TYR A 122 -5.19 4.42 -11.90
CA TYR A 122 -4.13 3.46 -11.59
C TYR A 122 -3.80 3.50 -10.11
N TYR A 123 -4.71 2.98 -9.27
CA TYR A 123 -4.55 2.93 -7.83
C TYR A 123 -5.34 1.75 -7.26
N MET A 124 -5.14 1.45 -5.98
CA MET A 124 -5.90 0.38 -5.32
C MET A 124 -7.22 0.93 -4.77
N GLY A 125 -8.34 0.35 -5.19
CA GLY A 125 -9.66 0.72 -4.71
C GLY A 125 -10.61 -0.47 -4.73
N PHE A 126 -11.68 -0.40 -3.93
CA PHE A 126 -12.70 -1.43 -3.84
C PHE A 126 -14.08 -0.87 -4.24
N PRO A 127 -14.88 -1.62 -5.04
CA PRO A 127 -14.49 -2.86 -5.73
C PRO A 127 -13.35 -2.62 -6.72
N LEU A 128 -12.58 -3.66 -7.02
CA LEU A 128 -11.49 -3.56 -7.98
C LEU A 128 -12.02 -3.12 -9.36
N SER A 129 -11.25 -2.29 -10.06
CA SER A 129 -11.46 -2.03 -11.47
C SER A 129 -10.62 -3.01 -12.30
N GLY A 130 -11.22 -3.61 -13.34
CA GLY A 130 -10.49 -4.48 -14.26
C GLY A 130 -10.47 -5.96 -13.86
N GLU A 131 -9.37 -6.64 -14.17
CA GLU A 131 -9.22 -8.09 -13.99
C GLU A 131 -9.06 -8.47 -12.51
N ALA A 132 -9.72 -9.55 -12.12
CA ALA A 132 -9.60 -10.10 -10.77
C ALA A 132 -8.19 -10.67 -10.53
N PRO A 133 -7.54 -10.35 -9.39
CA PRO A 133 -6.25 -10.93 -9.04
C PRO A 133 -6.36 -12.40 -8.69
N VAL A 134 -5.24 -13.11 -8.86
CA VAL A 134 -5.01 -14.36 -8.15
C VAL A 134 -4.61 -14.03 -6.71
N LEU A 135 -5.29 -14.62 -5.73
CA LEU A 135 -4.92 -14.50 -4.33
C LEU A 135 -3.90 -15.58 -3.95
N GLU A 136 -2.73 -15.16 -3.46
CA GLU A 136 -1.74 -16.04 -2.85
C GLU A 136 -1.88 -15.95 -1.32
N ASP A 137 -2.15 -17.10 -0.69
CA ASP A 137 -2.43 -17.27 0.74
C ASP A 137 -3.51 -16.34 1.30
N GLY A 138 -4.38 -15.81 0.43
CA GLY A 138 -5.40 -14.83 0.80
C GLY A 138 -4.85 -13.48 1.28
N ILE A 139 -3.55 -13.19 1.15
CA ILE A 139 -2.92 -11.96 1.68
C ILE A 139 -2.16 -11.15 0.63
N LEU A 140 -1.79 -11.78 -0.49
CA LEU A 140 -1.11 -11.13 -1.61
C LEU A 140 -1.97 -11.26 -2.86
N MET A 141 -2.32 -10.14 -3.46
CA MET A 141 -2.96 -10.10 -4.77
C MET A 141 -1.90 -10.14 -5.86
N ARG A 142 -2.13 -10.90 -6.93
CA ARG A 142 -1.25 -10.96 -8.11
C ARG A 142 -2.00 -10.77 -9.42
N TRP A 143 -1.36 -10.08 -10.35
CA TRP A 143 -1.79 -9.98 -11.74
C TRP A 143 -0.62 -10.30 -12.68
N PRO A 144 -0.90 -10.71 -13.93
CA PRO A 144 0.09 -10.68 -15.00
C PRO A 144 0.68 -9.27 -15.15
N GLY A 145 1.97 -9.16 -15.47
CA GLY A 145 2.64 -7.88 -15.66
C GLY A 145 3.92 -8.01 -16.49
N VAL A 146 4.54 -6.88 -16.82
CA VAL A 146 5.81 -6.84 -17.57
C VAL A 146 6.97 -7.35 -16.70
N SER A 147 6.85 -7.19 -15.38
CA SER A 147 7.81 -7.72 -14.41
C SER A 147 7.80 -9.27 -14.40
N PRO A 148 8.95 -9.95 -14.29
CA PRO A 148 9.00 -11.41 -14.13
C PRO A 148 8.23 -11.93 -12.91
N GLN A 149 8.10 -11.10 -11.87
CA GLN A 149 7.33 -11.44 -10.67
C GLN A 149 5.83 -11.16 -10.81
N GLY A 150 5.39 -10.70 -11.99
CA GLY A 150 4.07 -10.13 -12.20
C GLY A 150 3.88 -8.83 -11.43
N LEU A 151 2.63 -8.35 -11.42
CA LEU A 151 2.19 -7.28 -10.54
C LEU A 151 1.71 -7.89 -9.24
N TRP A 152 1.89 -7.18 -8.14
CA TRP A 152 1.45 -7.67 -6.85
C TRP A 152 1.09 -6.54 -5.90
N LEU A 153 0.25 -6.85 -4.91
CA LEU A 153 -0.18 -5.91 -3.89
C LEU A 153 -0.52 -6.65 -2.59
N TYR A 154 -0.06 -6.10 -1.47
CA TYR A 154 -0.59 -6.43 -0.14
C TYR A 154 -0.99 -5.13 0.57
N SER A 155 -1.83 -5.25 1.59
CA SER A 155 -2.25 -4.11 2.39
C SER A 155 -2.00 -4.38 3.86
N GLN A 156 -1.71 -3.31 4.58
CA GLN A 156 -1.44 -3.30 6.01
C GLN A 156 -2.39 -2.31 6.66
N ARG A 157 -2.99 -2.68 7.80
CA ARG A 157 -3.71 -1.73 8.65
C ARG A 157 -2.77 -0.59 9.01
N LEU A 158 -3.13 0.64 8.67
CA LEU A 158 -2.24 1.80 8.84
C LEU A 158 -1.87 2.01 10.31
N SER A 159 -2.82 1.81 11.22
CA SER A 159 -2.63 1.93 12.67
C SER A 159 -1.68 0.88 13.26
N ALA A 160 -1.29 -0.14 12.49
CA ALA A 160 -0.29 -1.11 12.88
C ALA A 160 1.15 -0.64 12.60
N ILE A 161 1.35 0.52 11.95
CA ILE A 161 2.67 1.08 11.63
C ILE A 161 2.89 2.31 12.50
N ASN A 162 3.58 2.13 13.63
CA ASN A 162 3.73 3.18 14.65
C ASN A 162 5.18 3.64 14.81
N THR A 163 6.13 2.86 14.28
CA THR A 163 7.56 3.11 14.44
C THR A 163 8.30 2.91 13.12
N THR A 164 9.51 3.46 13.00
CA THR A 164 10.40 3.17 11.87
C THR A 164 10.73 1.68 11.77
N ASP A 165 10.74 0.98 12.91
CA ASP A 165 10.99 -0.45 12.94
C ASP A 165 9.79 -1.25 12.39
N ASP A 166 8.56 -0.78 12.58
CA ASP A 166 7.39 -1.33 11.89
C ASP A 166 7.50 -1.11 10.37
N ILE A 167 7.98 0.05 9.91
CA ILE A 167 8.21 0.28 8.47
C ILE A 167 9.20 -0.75 7.93
N ARG A 168 10.30 -1.01 8.65
CA ARG A 168 11.30 -2.00 8.20
C ARG A 168 10.70 -3.39 8.10
N ARG A 169 10.06 -3.86 9.17
CA ARG A 169 9.53 -5.22 9.27
C ARG A 169 8.29 -5.46 8.42
N LYS A 170 7.39 -4.47 8.31
CA LYS A 170 6.08 -4.62 7.65
C LYS A 170 6.02 -4.08 6.22
N VAL A 171 7.04 -3.32 5.80
CA VAL A 171 7.10 -2.74 4.45
C VAL A 171 8.37 -3.13 3.73
N VAL A 172 9.55 -2.77 4.28
CA VAL A 172 10.83 -2.93 3.58
C VAL A 172 11.21 -4.39 3.39
N GLU A 173 11.14 -5.20 4.45
CA GLU A 173 11.46 -6.64 4.40
C GLU A 173 10.55 -7.40 3.43
N PRO A 174 9.21 -7.24 3.47
CA PRO A 174 8.33 -7.84 2.47
C PRO A 174 8.63 -7.40 1.04
N ILE A 175 8.87 -6.11 0.80
CA ILE A 175 9.25 -5.61 -0.53
C ILE A 175 10.51 -6.30 -1.03
N ARG A 176 11.54 -6.40 -0.17
CA ARG A 176 12.80 -7.06 -0.50
C ARG A 176 12.57 -8.51 -0.90
N SER A 177 11.85 -9.28 -0.09
CA SER A 177 11.54 -10.68 -0.35
C SER A 177 10.73 -10.86 -1.64
N LEU A 178 9.68 -10.05 -1.86
CA LEU A 178 8.84 -10.14 -3.07
C LEU A 178 9.61 -9.77 -4.34
N LEU A 179 10.48 -8.75 -4.28
CA LEU A 179 11.35 -8.39 -5.42
C LEU A 179 12.43 -9.44 -5.70
N LEU A 180 12.87 -10.18 -4.68
CA LEU A 180 13.73 -11.35 -4.81
C LEU A 180 13.00 -12.57 -5.40
N GLY A 181 11.68 -12.51 -5.52
CA GLY A 181 10.86 -13.58 -6.09
C GLY A 181 10.37 -14.60 -5.07
N GLU A 182 10.43 -14.27 -3.78
CA GLU A 182 9.87 -15.10 -2.72
C GLU A 182 8.33 -15.14 -2.78
N THR A 183 7.77 -16.18 -2.16
CA THR A 183 6.31 -16.39 -2.02
C THR A 183 5.71 -15.48 -0.94
N ALA A 184 4.38 -15.35 -0.94
CA ALA A 184 3.64 -14.64 0.10
C ALA A 184 3.92 -15.24 1.49
N ALA A 185 3.91 -16.57 1.64
CA ALA A 185 4.24 -17.25 2.89
C ALA A 185 5.60 -16.86 3.48
N VAL A 186 6.61 -16.58 2.63
CA VAL A 186 7.95 -16.17 3.07
C VAL A 186 8.03 -14.66 3.30
N ALA A 187 7.49 -13.87 2.37
CA ALA A 187 7.60 -12.41 2.41
C ALA A 187 6.66 -11.75 3.43
N LEU A 188 5.49 -12.34 3.67
CA LEU A 188 4.38 -11.79 4.44
C LEU A 188 4.00 -12.74 5.57
N THR A 189 4.98 -13.08 6.41
CA THR A 189 4.77 -14.04 7.50
C THR A 189 3.64 -13.61 8.44
N GLU A 190 2.96 -14.58 9.06
CA GLU A 190 1.86 -14.35 10.03
C GLU A 190 2.26 -13.47 11.23
N SER A 191 3.55 -13.23 11.43
CA SER A 191 4.05 -12.31 12.47
C SER A 191 3.77 -10.83 12.17
N LEU A 192 3.39 -10.50 10.93
CA LEU A 192 3.05 -9.14 10.50
C LEU A 192 1.63 -8.77 10.95
N ALA A 193 1.50 -8.49 12.25
CA ALA A 193 0.26 -7.99 12.85
C ALA A 193 -0.36 -6.86 12.02
N GLY A 194 -1.63 -7.05 11.63
CA GLY A 194 -2.45 -6.09 10.89
C GLY A 194 -2.40 -6.22 9.37
N ILE A 195 -1.77 -7.26 8.81
CA ILE A 195 -1.83 -7.50 7.36
C ILE A 195 -3.27 -7.85 6.94
N ALA A 196 -3.71 -7.32 5.81
CA ALA A 196 -5.03 -7.58 5.25
C ALA A 196 -5.10 -8.98 4.63
N SER A 197 -6.11 -9.74 5.03
CA SER A 197 -6.53 -10.98 4.39
C SER A 197 -7.81 -10.74 3.60
N TYR A 198 -7.80 -11.16 2.34
CA TYR A 198 -8.84 -10.94 1.35
C TYR A 198 -9.66 -12.21 1.13
N THR A 199 -10.97 -12.03 1.07
CA THR A 199 -11.90 -13.07 0.62
C THR A 199 -12.73 -12.51 -0.52
N ALA A 200 -12.71 -13.16 -1.69
CA ALA A 200 -13.55 -12.79 -2.81
C ALA A 200 -15.03 -13.02 -2.46
N LEU A 201 -15.90 -12.06 -2.78
CA LEU A 201 -17.31 -12.07 -2.38
C LEU A 201 -18.26 -12.71 -3.42
N GLY A 202 -17.71 -13.38 -4.44
CA GLY A 202 -18.48 -13.82 -5.60
C GLY A 202 -18.86 -12.64 -6.51
N GLU A 203 -19.64 -12.91 -7.57
CA GLU A 203 -19.86 -11.90 -8.62
C GLU A 203 -20.52 -10.60 -8.14
N PRO A 204 -20.06 -9.43 -8.65
CA PRO A 204 -19.00 -9.29 -9.66
C PRO A 204 -17.60 -9.59 -9.08
N GLU A 205 -16.76 -10.31 -9.83
CA GLU A 205 -15.45 -10.91 -9.45
C GLU A 205 -14.41 -9.94 -8.85
N CYS A 206 -14.78 -8.67 -8.68
CA CYS A 206 -13.98 -7.58 -8.16
C CYS A 206 -14.35 -7.15 -6.72
N GLY A 207 -15.35 -7.80 -6.11
CA GLY A 207 -15.75 -7.57 -4.72
C GLY A 207 -14.90 -8.35 -3.72
N PHE A 208 -14.33 -7.67 -2.73
CA PHE A 208 -13.54 -8.30 -1.67
C PHE A 208 -14.06 -7.92 -0.29
N ALA A 209 -14.01 -8.87 0.63
CA ALA A 209 -13.99 -8.62 2.05
C ALA A 209 -12.54 -8.61 2.57
N ILE A 210 -12.26 -7.73 3.52
CA ILE A 210 -10.99 -7.67 4.24
C ILE A 210 -11.22 -8.04 5.70
N SER A 211 -10.34 -8.89 6.20
CA SER A 211 -10.08 -9.07 7.63
C SER A 211 -8.61 -8.81 7.90
N PHE A 212 -8.21 -8.66 9.17
CA PHE A 212 -6.81 -8.43 9.53
C PHE A 212 -6.25 -9.59 10.32
N ILE A 213 -5.03 -10.02 9.98
CA ILE A 213 -4.33 -11.04 10.75
C ILE A 213 -3.83 -10.39 12.04
N GLU A 214 -4.33 -10.88 13.17
CA GLU A 214 -3.90 -10.45 14.50
C GLU A 214 -2.76 -11.36 15.00
N PRO A 215 -1.80 -10.81 15.76
CA PRO A 215 -0.67 -11.59 16.25
C PRO A 215 -1.18 -12.69 17.21
N GLY A 216 -1.01 -13.96 16.80
CA GLY A 216 -1.27 -15.13 17.64
C GLY A 216 -2.56 -15.91 17.36
N HIS A 217 -3.29 -15.64 16.28
CA HIS A 217 -4.42 -16.50 15.89
C HIS A 217 -3.94 -17.65 14.98
N ARG A 218 -3.76 -18.84 15.56
CA ARG A 218 -3.69 -20.09 14.80
C ARG A 218 -5.10 -20.43 14.34
N SER A 219 -5.34 -20.41 13.03
CA SER A 219 -6.43 -21.20 12.45
C SER A 219 -6.05 -22.67 12.63
N ALA A 220 -6.76 -23.35 13.54
CA ALA A 220 -6.64 -24.79 13.78
C ALA A 220 -7.24 -25.61 12.64
#